data_AF-A0A849WAR8-F1
#
_entry.id   AF-A0A849WAR8-F1
#
_cell.length_a   1.000
_cell.length_b   1.000
_cell.length_c   1.000
_cell.angle_alpha   90.00
_cell.angle_beta   90.00
_cell.angle_gamma   90.00
#
_symmetry.space_group_name_H-M   'P 1'
#
loop_
_entity.id
_entity.type
_entity.pdbx_description
1 polymer ?
#
loop_
_entity_poly.entity_id
_entity_poly.type
_entity_poly.pdbx_seq_one_letter_code
_entity_poly.pdbx_strand_id
1 'polypeptide(L)'
;MKRAVLLLIILELIIFPIAAQAEIFFNPSFVISDEEMTDHLSLNLAEIQQFLEEKGSSLAWRSFPDYLGVNRPAAEIIWQAAIESKISPKVLLVTLQKEQSLIGDSSPSQNQLDKAMGYRCPDSGSCSPKALGFGKQVDGAAWQFRQYMDNPGDWHYQAGNDYAIDGWLVTPLTKATAGLYNYTPHYSGNNRFWQLWQNYWGRDFPDGSLVKTNDSPAVWLIQYGTRRLITSWGALLSRFDPKKILTISKLDLEKYEIGPSIQFHNYSLLQDPDGKVYLLVDDELRHITSPEVFRVIGFNPEEIEVVEFSDLAGYKYGKDITVETAYPTGALLQDNKTGGVYFVEAGLKHPIYAREIMESRFPKKVLTQVAPEILDQYQTGDPVKFRDGELIQAQGDSKVYVVAGGYRRWVKTEAAFAKFSYKWDNIITTSAQALTVHPLGEDVE
;
A
#
# COMPACT_ATOMS: atom_id res chain seq x y z
N MET A 1 13.38 -55.60 39.96
CA MET A 1 13.95 -54.60 39.02
C MET A 1 12.87 -54.25 37.99
N LYS A 2 12.16 -53.13 38.18
CA LYS A 2 11.16 -52.61 37.24
C LYS A 2 11.82 -51.51 36.40
N ARG A 3 11.81 -51.64 35.07
CA ARG A 3 12.32 -50.64 34.13
C ARG A 3 11.26 -49.55 33.95
N ALA A 4 11.63 -48.30 34.21
CA ALA A 4 10.81 -47.13 33.91
C ALA A 4 11.08 -46.69 32.46
N VAL A 5 10.03 -46.52 31.67
CA VAL A 5 10.07 -45.93 30.33
C VAL A 5 9.73 -44.46 30.50
N LEU A 6 10.68 -43.57 30.15
CA LEU A 6 10.50 -42.13 30.18
C LEU A 6 9.93 -41.70 28.82
N LEU A 7 8.68 -41.23 28.78
CA LEU A 7 8.06 -40.66 27.58
C LEU A 7 8.52 -39.21 27.45
N LEU A 8 9.30 -38.90 26.42
CA LEU A 8 9.63 -37.53 26.02
C LEU A 8 8.51 -37.00 25.13
N ILE A 9 7.75 -36.03 25.64
CA ILE A 9 6.77 -35.26 24.87
C ILE A 9 7.51 -34.06 24.28
N ILE A 10 7.73 -34.09 22.96
CA ILE A 10 8.22 -32.94 22.18
C ILE A 10 7.02 -32.01 21.96
N LEU A 11 7.03 -30.87 22.63
CA LEU A 11 6.02 -29.82 22.46
C LEU A 11 6.46 -28.95 21.27
N GLU A 12 5.87 -29.18 20.10
CA GLU A 12 6.04 -28.28 18.96
C GLU A 12 5.33 -26.95 19.26
N LEU A 13 6.11 -25.88 19.44
CA LEU A 13 5.58 -24.52 19.48
C LEU A 13 5.09 -24.15 18.07
N ILE A 14 3.78 -24.18 17.88
CA ILE A 14 3.12 -23.56 16.73
C ILE A 14 3.26 -22.05 16.89
N ILE A 15 4.27 -21.47 16.25
CA ILE A 15 4.41 -20.03 16.10
C ILE A 15 3.38 -19.61 15.04
N PHE A 16 2.22 -19.14 15.47
CA PHE A 16 1.33 -18.42 14.57
C PHE A 16 2.03 -17.13 14.15
N PRO A 17 2.12 -16.81 12.84
CA PRO A 17 2.53 -15.49 12.44
C PRO A 17 1.48 -14.52 12.98
N ILE A 18 1.85 -13.77 14.02
CA ILE A 18 1.11 -12.58 14.41
C ILE A 18 1.21 -11.68 13.18
N ALA A 19 0.07 -11.40 12.55
CA ALA A 19 0.00 -10.34 11.57
C ALA A 19 0.43 -9.06 12.29
N ALA A 20 1.68 -8.66 12.11
CA ALA A 20 2.09 -7.32 12.45
C ALA A 20 1.23 -6.41 11.57
N GLN A 21 0.23 -5.75 12.15
CA GLN A 21 -0.30 -4.55 11.53
C GLN A 21 0.91 -3.62 11.40
N ALA A 22 1.25 -3.25 10.18
CA ALA A 22 2.26 -2.22 9.96
C ALA A 22 1.83 -0.99 10.77
N GLU A 23 2.65 -0.55 11.73
CA GLU A 23 2.46 0.76 12.36
C GLU A 23 2.57 1.79 11.24
N ILE A 24 1.47 2.48 10.94
CA ILE A 24 1.44 3.42 9.82
C ILE A 24 2.33 4.60 10.18
N PHE A 25 3.34 4.87 9.36
CA PHE A 25 4.34 5.91 9.58
C PHE A 25 3.76 7.31 9.33
N PHE A 26 3.84 8.21 10.31
CA PHE A 26 3.48 9.62 10.14
C PHE A 26 4.69 10.43 9.68
N ASN A 27 4.62 11.01 8.47
CA ASN A 27 5.61 11.95 7.96
C ASN A 27 5.23 13.41 8.36
N PRO A 28 5.89 14.03 9.36
CA PRO A 28 5.54 15.39 9.78
C PRO A 28 5.87 16.44 8.73
N SER A 29 6.75 16.13 7.77
CA SER A 29 7.15 17.01 6.68
C SER A 29 6.19 16.95 5.48
N PHE A 30 5.30 15.96 5.41
CA PHE A 30 4.29 15.83 4.35
C PHE A 30 2.98 15.30 4.94
N VAL A 31 2.10 16.21 5.33
CA VAL A 31 0.80 15.85 5.94
C VAL A 31 -0.23 15.56 4.84
N ILE A 32 -0.32 16.45 3.84
CA ILE A 32 -1.09 16.30 2.60
C ILE A 32 -0.44 17.11 1.47
N SER A 33 -0.80 16.80 0.23
CA SER A 33 -0.37 17.54 -0.96
C SER A 33 -1.13 18.87 -1.17
N ASP A 34 -0.54 19.77 -1.97
CA ASP A 34 -1.20 21.01 -2.41
C ASP A 34 -2.44 20.72 -3.26
N GLU A 35 -2.43 19.65 -4.06
CA GLU A 35 -3.57 19.18 -4.85
C GLU A 35 -4.71 18.72 -3.93
N GLU A 36 -4.43 17.86 -2.94
CA GLU A 36 -5.43 17.40 -1.96
C GLU A 36 -6.03 18.54 -1.13
N MET A 37 -5.25 19.57 -0.81
CA MET A 37 -5.73 20.76 -0.11
C MET A 37 -6.68 21.60 -0.97
N THR A 38 -6.42 21.68 -2.28
CA THR A 38 -7.12 22.60 -3.20
C THR A 38 -8.17 21.92 -4.10
N ASP A 39 -8.32 20.60 -3.98
CA ASP A 39 -9.34 19.80 -4.66
C ASP A 39 -10.73 20.03 -4.05
N HIS A 40 -11.26 21.23 -4.31
CA HIS A 40 -12.60 21.70 -3.92
C HIS A 40 -13.74 20.93 -4.58
N LEU A 41 -13.44 20.08 -5.57
CA LEU A 41 -14.41 19.19 -6.21
C LEU A 41 -14.30 17.74 -5.70
N SER A 42 -13.43 17.47 -4.71
CA SER A 42 -13.19 16.14 -4.17
C SER A 42 -14.40 15.46 -3.51
N LEU A 43 -15.41 16.24 -3.12
CA LEU A 43 -16.74 15.77 -2.72
C LEU A 43 -17.80 16.77 -3.19
N ASN A 44 -18.87 16.27 -3.79
CA ASN A 44 -20.07 17.06 -4.06
C ASN A 44 -21.00 17.14 -2.83
N LEU A 45 -22.04 17.96 -2.89
CA LEU A 45 -22.99 18.16 -1.78
C LEU A 45 -23.62 16.84 -1.28
N ALA A 46 -24.01 15.94 -2.19
CA ALA A 46 -24.62 14.67 -1.82
C ALA A 46 -23.61 13.73 -1.14
N GLU A 47 -22.36 13.71 -1.58
CA GLU A 47 -21.29 12.93 -0.95
C GLU A 47 -20.92 13.45 0.44
N ILE A 48 -20.93 14.78 0.65
CA ILE A 48 -20.75 15.37 1.98
C ILE A 48 -21.90 14.98 2.90
N GLN A 49 -23.15 15.08 2.41
CA GLN A 49 -24.33 14.66 3.17
C GLN A 49 -24.22 13.18 3.54
N GLN A 50 -23.98 12.30 2.58
CA GLN A 50 -23.82 10.86 2.80
C GLN A 50 -22.72 10.55 3.82
N PHE A 51 -21.56 11.21 3.71
CA PHE A 51 -20.47 11.03 4.66
C PHE A 51 -20.89 11.37 6.10
N LEU A 52 -21.62 12.48 6.30
CA LEU A 52 -22.11 12.86 7.64
C LEU A 52 -23.11 11.84 8.19
N GLU A 53 -23.98 11.28 7.34
CA GLU A 53 -24.95 10.24 7.70
C GLU A 53 -24.25 8.94 8.09
N GLU A 54 -23.28 8.48 7.29
CA GLU A 54 -22.49 7.27 7.54
C GLU A 54 -21.68 7.35 8.84
N LYS A 55 -21.22 8.54 9.21
CA LYS A 55 -20.51 8.78 10.48
C LYS A 55 -21.46 8.97 11.67
N GLY A 56 -22.77 8.98 11.46
CA GLY A 56 -23.77 9.21 12.51
C GLY A 56 -23.70 10.63 13.10
N SER A 57 -23.17 11.60 12.35
CA SER A 57 -23.03 12.98 12.79
C SER A 57 -24.39 13.64 12.97
N SER A 58 -24.55 14.42 14.03
CA SER A 58 -25.73 15.30 14.16
C SER A 58 -25.81 16.38 13.07
N LEU A 59 -24.69 16.71 12.43
CA LEU A 59 -24.64 17.71 11.36
C LEU A 59 -25.43 17.28 10.12
N ALA A 60 -25.60 15.98 9.88
CA ALA A 60 -26.34 15.45 8.74
C ALA A 60 -27.80 15.95 8.68
N TRP A 61 -28.38 16.31 9.82
CA TRP A 61 -29.82 16.64 9.93
C TRP A 61 -30.08 18.04 10.47
N ARG A 62 -29.03 18.84 10.68
CA ARG A 62 -29.11 20.17 11.29
C ARG A 62 -28.84 21.26 10.26
N SER A 63 -29.52 22.39 10.47
CA SER A 63 -29.28 23.62 9.72
C SER A 63 -28.72 24.69 10.64
N PHE A 64 -27.85 25.52 10.09
CA PHE A 64 -27.20 26.62 10.79
C PHE A 64 -27.25 27.89 9.94
N PRO A 65 -27.17 29.08 10.56
CA PRO A 65 -26.86 30.29 9.84
C PRO A 65 -25.48 30.17 9.16
N ASP A 66 -25.42 30.44 7.85
CA ASP A 66 -24.17 30.60 7.10
C ASP A 66 -23.45 31.91 7.50
N TYR A 67 -22.35 32.25 6.82
CA TYR A 67 -21.58 33.46 7.12
C TYR A 67 -22.36 34.76 6.85
N LEU A 68 -23.43 34.70 6.04
CA LEU A 68 -24.38 35.79 5.75
C LEU A 68 -25.60 35.78 6.68
N GLY A 69 -25.73 34.76 7.54
CA GLY A 69 -26.86 34.58 8.47
C GLY A 69 -28.07 33.86 7.87
N VAL A 70 -27.97 33.30 6.66
CA VAL A 70 -29.04 32.52 6.04
C VAL A 70 -28.99 31.09 6.55
N ASN A 71 -30.13 30.55 7.01
CA ASN A 71 -30.17 29.20 7.55
C ASN A 71 -30.09 28.15 6.43
N ARG A 72 -29.06 27.29 6.46
CA ARG A 72 -28.78 26.24 5.47
C ARG A 72 -28.41 24.92 6.15
N PRO A 73 -28.64 23.76 5.51
CA PRO A 73 -28.12 22.48 5.98
C PRO A 73 -26.59 22.53 6.16
N ALA A 74 -26.08 21.79 7.16
CA ALA A 74 -24.64 21.80 7.45
C ALA A 74 -23.78 21.33 6.25
N ALA A 75 -24.24 20.30 5.53
CA ALA A 75 -23.57 19.81 4.32
C ALA A 75 -23.48 20.89 3.24
N GLU A 76 -24.51 21.71 3.08
CA GLU A 76 -24.54 22.82 2.12
C GLU A 76 -23.55 23.91 2.50
N ILE A 77 -23.44 24.25 3.79
CA ILE A 77 -22.46 25.22 4.29
C ILE A 77 -21.02 24.74 4.03
N ILE A 78 -20.72 23.47 4.30
CA ILE A 78 -19.39 22.88 4.05
C ILE A 78 -19.07 22.90 2.56
N TRP A 79 -20.02 22.46 1.73
CA TRP A 79 -19.87 22.47 0.28
C TRP A 79 -19.66 23.88 -0.27
N GLN A 80 -20.48 24.85 0.16
CA GLN A 80 -20.39 26.24 -0.29
C GLN A 80 -19.02 26.84 0.07
N ALA A 81 -18.57 26.69 1.32
CA ALA A 81 -17.28 27.20 1.76
C ALA A 81 -16.11 26.58 0.98
N ALA A 82 -16.18 25.27 0.69
CA ALA A 82 -15.19 24.57 -0.12
C ALA A 82 -15.10 25.15 -1.55
N ILE A 83 -16.24 25.32 -2.22
CA ILE A 83 -16.31 25.85 -3.59
C ILE A 83 -15.85 27.31 -3.65
N GLU A 84 -16.35 28.17 -2.77
CA GLU A 84 -16.06 29.60 -2.77
C GLU A 84 -14.59 29.89 -2.42
N SER A 85 -14.02 29.15 -1.46
CA SER A 85 -12.61 29.30 -1.07
C SER A 85 -11.66 28.46 -1.90
N LYS A 86 -12.15 27.59 -2.80
CA LYS A 86 -11.35 26.61 -3.56
C LYS A 86 -10.45 25.77 -2.64
N ILE A 87 -11.04 25.25 -1.56
CA ILE A 87 -10.41 24.34 -0.60
C ILE A 87 -11.21 23.04 -0.58
N SER A 88 -10.50 21.93 -0.39
CA SER A 88 -11.09 20.61 -0.39
C SER A 88 -12.12 20.42 0.73
N PRO A 89 -13.35 19.97 0.44
CA PRO A 89 -14.33 19.63 1.47
C PRO A 89 -13.82 18.51 2.40
N LYS A 90 -12.94 17.62 1.92
CA LYS A 90 -12.28 16.59 2.76
C LYS A 90 -11.43 17.20 3.87
N VAL A 91 -10.71 18.29 3.58
CA VAL A 91 -9.93 19.05 4.58
C VAL A 91 -10.86 19.65 5.62
N LEU A 92 -11.97 20.26 5.19
CA LEU A 92 -12.93 20.87 6.12
C LEU A 92 -13.56 19.83 7.06
N LEU A 93 -13.95 18.67 6.53
CA LEU A 93 -14.51 17.57 7.33
C LEU A 93 -13.51 17.01 8.34
N VAL A 94 -12.26 16.78 7.93
CA VAL A 94 -11.19 16.35 8.85
C VAL A 94 -10.94 17.40 9.92
N THR A 95 -10.94 18.68 9.56
CA THR A 95 -10.74 19.78 10.51
C THR A 95 -11.89 19.88 11.52
N LEU A 96 -13.16 19.77 11.09
CA LEU A 96 -14.33 19.70 11.99
C LEU A 96 -14.18 18.58 13.04
N GLN A 97 -13.70 17.41 12.62
CA GLN A 97 -13.45 16.31 13.55
C GLN A 97 -12.27 16.61 14.48
N LYS A 98 -11.16 17.09 13.94
CA LYS A 98 -9.94 17.36 14.70
C LYS A 98 -10.19 18.40 15.80
N GLU A 99 -10.90 19.47 15.46
CA GLU A 99 -11.05 20.66 16.30
C GLU A 99 -12.15 20.48 17.35
N GLN A 100 -13.30 19.91 16.99
CA GLN A 100 -14.47 19.85 17.88
C GLN A 100 -15.19 18.49 17.89
N SER A 101 -14.60 17.46 17.27
CA SER A 101 -15.16 16.11 17.16
C SER A 101 -16.54 16.03 16.50
N LEU A 102 -16.91 17.02 15.69
CA LEU A 102 -18.28 17.19 15.18
C LEU A 102 -18.71 16.14 14.15
N ILE A 103 -17.79 15.43 13.51
CA ILE A 103 -18.12 14.37 12.56
C ILE A 103 -18.60 13.11 13.30
N GLY A 104 -18.01 12.78 14.44
CA GLY A 104 -18.41 11.63 15.26
C GLY A 104 -19.41 11.94 16.37
N ASP A 105 -19.80 13.20 16.57
CA ASP A 105 -20.66 13.63 17.68
C ASP A 105 -22.15 13.72 17.27
N SER A 106 -22.97 12.90 17.92
CA SER A 106 -24.42 12.85 17.72
C SER A 106 -25.20 13.90 18.55
N SER A 107 -24.55 14.58 19.50
CA SER A 107 -25.18 15.61 20.34
C SER A 107 -24.19 16.70 20.77
N PRO A 108 -23.63 17.47 19.80
CA PRO A 108 -22.65 18.49 20.11
C PRO A 108 -23.29 19.65 20.88
N SER A 109 -22.52 20.20 21.82
CA SER A 109 -22.87 21.40 22.54
C SER A 109 -22.86 22.64 21.64
N GLN A 110 -23.60 23.69 22.03
CA GLN A 110 -23.56 24.96 21.31
C GLN A 110 -22.13 25.54 21.27
N ASN A 111 -21.34 25.37 22.33
CA ASN A 111 -19.96 25.85 22.36
C ASN A 111 -19.05 25.14 21.34
N GLN A 112 -19.26 23.83 21.08
CA GLN A 112 -18.55 23.13 20.01
C GLN A 112 -18.94 23.72 18.64
N LEU A 113 -20.23 23.96 18.40
CA LEU A 113 -20.72 24.53 17.14
C LEU A 113 -20.24 25.98 16.92
N ASP A 114 -20.18 26.76 17.99
CA ASP A 114 -19.71 28.15 17.93
C ASP A 114 -18.21 28.25 17.61
N LYS A 115 -17.45 27.19 17.90
CA LYS A 115 -16.00 27.07 17.70
C LYS A 115 -15.64 25.92 16.74
N ALA A 116 -16.55 25.57 15.83
CA ALA A 116 -16.52 24.33 15.06
C ALA A 116 -15.18 23.99 14.39
N MET A 117 -14.42 25.01 14.00
CA MET A 117 -13.13 24.87 13.31
C MET A 117 -11.95 25.42 14.13
N GLY A 118 -12.17 25.96 15.32
CA GLY A 118 -11.11 26.69 16.05
C GLY A 118 -10.69 28.01 15.38
N TYR A 119 -11.39 28.45 14.32
CA TYR A 119 -11.03 29.66 13.58
C TYR A 119 -11.18 30.91 14.47
N ARG A 120 -10.08 31.65 14.63
CA ARG A 120 -9.97 32.82 15.53
C ARG A 120 -10.31 32.51 16.99
N CYS A 121 -9.95 31.31 17.45
CA CYS A 121 -10.03 30.86 18.84
C CYS A 121 -8.63 30.48 19.36
N PRO A 122 -7.81 31.46 19.78
CA PRO A 122 -6.45 31.17 20.24
C PRO A 122 -6.46 30.45 21.60
N ASP A 123 -5.49 29.55 21.82
CA ASP A 123 -5.40 28.74 23.04
C ASP A 123 -5.29 29.57 24.34
N SER A 124 -4.63 30.73 24.27
CA SER A 124 -4.39 31.61 25.42
C SER A 124 -5.39 32.78 25.54
N GLY A 125 -6.46 32.78 24.73
CA GLY A 125 -7.38 33.93 24.65
C GLY A 125 -8.84 33.57 24.40
N SER A 126 -9.67 34.60 24.31
CA SER A 126 -11.08 34.44 23.92
C SER A 126 -11.22 34.38 22.41
N CYS A 127 -12.12 33.52 21.94
CA CYS A 127 -12.52 33.50 20.54
C CYS A 127 -13.07 34.86 20.10
N SER A 128 -12.82 35.24 18.84
CA SER A 128 -13.43 36.44 18.27
C SER A 128 -14.96 36.30 18.23
N PRO A 129 -15.73 37.17 18.92
CA PRO A 129 -17.20 37.06 18.95
C PRO A 129 -17.85 37.15 17.56
N LYS A 130 -17.18 37.83 16.62
CA LYS A 130 -17.65 37.98 15.24
C LYS A 130 -17.52 36.68 14.42
N ALA A 131 -16.67 35.75 14.85
CA ALA A 131 -16.40 34.49 14.16
C ALA A 131 -17.19 33.30 14.75
N LEU A 132 -17.96 33.51 15.84
CA LEU A 132 -18.73 32.44 16.46
C LEU A 132 -19.90 32.00 15.58
N GLY A 133 -20.15 30.68 15.60
CA GLY A 133 -21.24 30.01 14.89
C GLY A 133 -20.74 29.14 13.74
N PHE A 134 -21.38 27.99 13.55
CA PHE A 134 -20.94 26.96 12.61
C PHE A 134 -20.61 27.50 11.21
N GLY A 135 -21.52 28.25 10.58
CA GLY A 135 -21.32 28.78 9.24
C GLY A 135 -20.12 29.72 9.12
N LYS A 136 -19.92 30.61 10.09
CA LYS A 136 -18.77 31.54 10.10
C LYS A 136 -17.45 30.85 10.41
N GLN A 137 -17.48 29.81 11.23
CA GLN A 137 -16.31 28.98 11.52
C GLN A 137 -15.85 28.22 10.28
N VAL A 138 -16.77 27.56 9.58
CA VAL A 138 -16.48 26.79 8.36
C VAL A 138 -15.99 27.71 7.23
N ASP A 139 -16.71 28.79 6.95
CA ASP A 139 -16.32 29.78 5.93
C ASP A 139 -14.96 30.43 6.24
N GLY A 140 -14.79 30.92 7.46
CA GLY A 140 -13.56 31.58 7.88
C GLY A 140 -12.34 30.66 7.86
N ALA A 141 -12.50 29.38 8.24
CA ALA A 141 -11.44 28.39 8.15
C ALA A 141 -11.09 28.06 6.69
N ALA A 142 -12.08 27.86 5.82
CA ALA A 142 -11.86 27.62 4.40
C ALA A 142 -11.11 28.80 3.75
N TRP A 143 -11.55 30.03 4.03
CA TRP A 143 -10.86 31.23 3.58
C TRP A 143 -9.41 31.29 4.09
N GLN A 144 -9.19 30.95 5.37
CA GLN A 144 -7.87 30.96 5.99
C GLN A 144 -6.92 29.94 5.35
N PHE A 145 -7.38 28.71 5.09
CA PHE A 145 -6.60 27.73 4.34
C PHE A 145 -6.25 28.26 2.94
N ARG A 146 -7.19 28.92 2.26
CA ARG A 146 -6.92 29.53 0.96
C ARG A 146 -5.84 30.61 1.04
N GLN A 147 -5.81 31.43 2.10
CA GLN A 147 -4.75 32.42 2.29
C GLN A 147 -3.37 31.80 2.47
N TYR A 148 -3.26 30.64 3.13
CA TYR A 148 -1.98 29.93 3.22
C TYR A 148 -1.47 29.47 1.85
N MET A 149 -2.38 29.10 0.94
CA MET A 149 -2.04 28.63 -0.40
C MET A 149 -1.65 29.78 -1.35
N ASP A 150 -2.41 30.88 -1.31
CA ASP A 150 -2.24 32.03 -2.21
C ASP A 150 -1.09 32.94 -1.76
N ASN A 151 -0.92 33.14 -0.46
CA ASN A 151 0.03 34.09 0.13
C ASN A 151 0.99 33.40 1.12
N PRO A 152 1.70 32.32 0.76
CA PRO A 152 2.49 31.53 1.69
C PRO A 152 3.60 32.34 2.39
N GLY A 153 4.11 33.41 1.75
CA GLY A 153 5.15 34.26 2.31
C GLY A 153 4.70 35.17 3.46
N ASP A 154 3.38 35.36 3.63
CA ASP A 154 2.82 36.20 4.70
C ASP A 154 2.70 35.45 6.04
N TRP A 155 3.02 34.15 6.05
CA TRP A 155 2.85 33.26 7.19
C TRP A 155 4.17 32.72 7.72
N HIS A 156 4.15 32.26 8.98
CA HIS A 156 5.35 31.86 9.70
C HIS A 156 5.96 30.57 9.15
N TYR A 157 5.15 29.51 9.04
CA TYR A 157 5.59 28.23 8.47
C TYR A 157 5.48 28.29 6.95
N GLN A 158 6.56 27.94 6.27
CA GLN A 158 6.69 27.99 4.81
C GLN A 158 7.33 26.71 4.30
N ALA A 159 6.93 26.29 3.10
CA ALA A 159 7.48 25.07 2.50
C ALA A 159 8.97 25.22 2.20
N GLY A 160 9.75 24.17 2.48
CA GLY A 160 11.19 24.09 2.22
C GLY A 160 12.09 24.66 3.32
N ASN A 161 11.53 25.26 4.37
CA ASN A 161 12.29 25.78 5.51
C ASN A 161 12.21 24.84 6.72
N ASP A 162 13.26 24.82 7.53
CA ASP A 162 13.34 24.00 8.75
C ASP A 162 12.75 24.75 9.96
N TYR A 163 11.91 24.06 10.74
CA TYR A 163 11.30 24.60 11.95
C TYR A 163 11.41 23.60 13.11
N ALA A 164 11.67 24.11 14.32
CA ALA A 164 11.54 23.32 15.54
C ALA A 164 10.09 23.41 16.06
N ILE A 165 9.34 22.31 15.99
CA ILE A 165 7.94 22.22 16.39
C ILE A 165 7.80 21.08 17.40
N ASP A 166 7.37 21.39 18.63
CA ASP A 166 7.24 20.44 19.74
C ASP A 166 8.49 19.54 19.96
N GLY A 167 9.69 20.10 19.73
CA GLY A 167 10.96 19.38 19.88
C GLY A 167 11.41 18.56 18.66
N TRP A 168 10.65 18.58 17.57
CA TRP A 168 10.99 17.93 16.30
C TRP A 168 11.46 18.95 15.27
N LEU A 169 12.49 18.59 14.49
CA LEU A 169 12.87 19.35 13.31
C LEU A 169 11.97 18.93 12.15
N VAL A 170 11.15 19.85 11.66
CA VAL A 170 10.17 19.62 10.59
C VAL A 170 10.46 20.55 9.43
N THR A 171 10.47 19.99 8.22
CA THR A 171 10.67 20.73 6.97
C THR A 171 9.43 20.52 6.10
N PRO A 172 8.39 21.39 6.18
CA PRO A 172 7.19 21.22 5.38
C PRO A 172 7.53 21.14 3.88
N LEU A 173 7.12 20.07 3.20
CA LEU A 173 7.44 19.85 1.78
C LEU A 173 6.40 20.43 0.83
N THR A 174 5.24 20.81 1.35
CA THR A 174 4.12 21.36 0.58
C THR A 174 3.58 22.62 1.25
N LYS A 175 2.97 23.52 0.47
CA LYS A 175 2.29 24.70 1.03
C LYS A 175 1.13 24.28 1.92
N ALA A 176 0.44 23.20 1.56
CA ALA A 176 -0.62 22.61 2.36
C ALA A 176 -0.13 22.16 3.75
N THR A 177 0.99 21.43 3.82
CA THR A 177 1.58 21.02 5.10
C THR A 177 1.99 22.24 5.92
N ALA A 178 2.64 23.23 5.31
CA ALA A 178 2.98 24.48 5.98
C ALA A 178 1.73 25.24 6.49
N GLY A 179 0.67 25.28 5.69
CA GLY A 179 -0.62 25.88 6.05
C GLY A 179 -1.30 25.18 7.24
N LEU A 180 -1.21 23.85 7.32
CA LEU A 180 -1.72 23.10 8.48
C LEU A 180 -0.94 23.40 9.76
N TYR A 181 0.39 23.58 9.69
CA TYR A 181 1.16 24.07 10.83
C TYR A 181 0.86 25.55 11.17
N ASN A 182 0.58 26.40 10.19
CA ASN A 182 0.11 27.76 10.46
C ASN A 182 -1.27 27.79 11.13
N TYR A 183 -2.13 26.82 10.83
CA TYR A 183 -3.45 26.68 11.47
C TYR A 183 -3.35 26.08 12.87
N THR A 184 -2.50 25.06 13.04
CA THR A 184 -2.28 24.33 14.30
C THR A 184 -0.77 24.11 14.47
N PRO A 185 -0.07 24.96 15.23
CA PRO A 185 1.41 24.95 15.31
C PRO A 185 1.96 23.84 16.22
N HIS A 186 1.46 22.61 16.06
CA HIS A 186 1.79 21.45 16.90
C HIS A 186 2.01 20.19 16.07
N TYR A 187 3.02 19.41 16.44
CA TYR A 187 3.29 18.09 15.86
C TYR A 187 2.11 17.14 16.09
N SER A 188 1.62 17.08 17.34
CA SER A 188 0.54 16.17 17.73
C SER A 188 -0.78 16.49 17.02
N GLY A 189 -1.08 17.78 16.81
CA GLY A 189 -2.25 18.23 16.06
C GLY A 189 -2.20 17.81 14.58
N ASN A 190 -1.04 17.92 13.95
CA ASN A 190 -0.87 17.51 12.55
C ASN A 190 -0.84 15.99 12.37
N ASN A 191 -0.26 15.25 13.33
CA ASN A 191 -0.39 13.79 13.39
C ASN A 191 -1.87 13.38 13.49
N ARG A 192 -2.64 14.06 14.37
CA ARG A 192 -4.08 13.80 14.50
C ARG A 192 -4.86 14.09 13.22
N PHE A 193 -4.55 15.20 12.53
CA PHE A 193 -5.14 15.50 11.22
C PHE A 193 -4.84 14.37 10.23
N TRP A 194 -3.58 13.95 10.14
CA TRP A 194 -3.15 12.91 9.22
C TRP A 194 -3.84 11.56 9.51
N GLN A 195 -3.93 11.15 10.78
CA GLN A 195 -4.64 9.92 11.17
C GLN A 195 -6.11 9.95 10.75
N LEU A 196 -6.78 11.08 10.98
CA LEU A 196 -8.18 11.26 10.56
C LEU A 196 -8.31 11.25 9.03
N TRP A 197 -7.37 11.89 8.33
CA TRP A 197 -7.32 11.86 6.88
C TRP A 197 -7.15 10.43 6.36
N GLN A 198 -6.23 9.63 6.92
CA GLN A 198 -6.06 8.23 6.52
C GLN A 198 -7.30 7.40 6.82
N ASN A 199 -7.91 7.58 7.99
CA ASN A 199 -9.10 6.85 8.37
C ASN A 199 -10.30 7.15 7.46
N TYR A 200 -10.42 8.39 6.98
CA TYR A 200 -11.55 8.79 6.15
C TYR A 200 -11.30 8.54 4.66
N TRP A 201 -10.08 8.79 4.19
CA TRP A 201 -9.78 8.90 2.76
C TRP A 201 -8.63 8.01 2.29
N GLY A 202 -7.85 7.45 3.23
CA GLY A 202 -6.68 6.63 2.94
C GLY A 202 -7.06 5.27 2.35
N ARG A 203 -6.14 4.72 1.56
CA ARG A 203 -6.23 3.37 0.98
C ARG A 203 -5.05 2.51 1.41
N ASP A 204 -5.33 1.29 1.82
CA ASP A 204 -4.32 0.35 2.29
C ASP A 204 -4.08 -0.70 1.20
N PHE A 205 -3.18 -0.35 0.29
CA PHE A 205 -2.79 -1.20 -0.83
C PHE A 205 -2.19 -2.52 -0.34
N PRO A 206 -2.74 -3.67 -0.78
CA PRO A 206 -2.25 -4.96 -0.34
C PRO A 206 -0.85 -5.28 -0.90
N ASP A 207 -0.17 -6.23 -0.25
CA ASP A 207 1.08 -6.81 -0.76
C ASP A 207 0.97 -7.23 -2.22
N GLY A 208 2.01 -6.93 -3.00
CA GLY A 208 2.06 -7.15 -4.44
C GLY A 208 1.51 -6.00 -5.28
N SER A 209 0.94 -4.95 -4.67
CA SER A 209 0.49 -3.77 -5.41
C SER A 209 1.68 -3.05 -6.05
N LEU A 210 1.63 -2.92 -7.38
CA LEU A 210 2.55 -2.08 -8.16
C LEU A 210 1.93 -0.71 -8.28
N VAL A 211 2.58 0.31 -7.74
CA VAL A 211 2.00 1.65 -7.60
C VAL A 211 2.92 2.73 -8.14
N LYS A 212 2.32 3.82 -8.60
CA LYS A 212 2.99 5.09 -8.90
C LYS A 212 2.10 6.25 -8.48
N THR A 213 2.67 7.44 -8.35
CA THR A 213 1.91 8.66 -8.09
C THR A 213 1.66 9.45 -9.37
N ASN A 214 0.74 10.41 -9.36
CA ASN A 214 0.47 11.28 -10.51
C ASN A 214 1.65 12.21 -10.86
N ASP A 215 2.44 12.59 -9.84
CA ASP A 215 3.53 13.56 -9.90
C ASP A 215 4.90 12.92 -10.17
N SER A 216 5.00 11.59 -10.25
CA SER A 216 6.26 10.89 -10.43
C SER A 216 6.15 9.65 -11.34
N PRO A 217 7.11 9.41 -12.25
CA PRO A 217 7.17 8.18 -13.02
C PRO A 217 7.72 6.98 -12.21
N ALA A 218 8.21 7.20 -10.98
CA ALA A 218 8.78 6.15 -10.15
C ALA A 218 7.73 5.08 -9.82
N VAL A 219 8.08 3.81 -10.04
CA VAL A 219 7.23 2.66 -9.74
C VAL A 219 7.72 2.00 -8.47
N TRP A 220 6.78 1.69 -7.58
CA TRP A 220 7.04 1.07 -6.29
C TRP A 220 6.28 -0.24 -6.19
N LEU A 221 6.88 -1.24 -5.53
CA LEU A 221 6.18 -2.42 -5.07
C LEU A 221 5.80 -2.23 -3.59
N ILE A 222 4.52 -2.38 -3.25
CA ILE A 222 4.09 -2.51 -1.86
C ILE A 222 4.26 -3.95 -1.43
N GLN A 223 5.05 -4.17 -0.38
CA GLN A 223 5.36 -5.51 0.11
C GLN A 223 5.78 -5.48 1.58
N TYR A 224 5.15 -6.32 2.39
CA TYR A 224 5.43 -6.50 3.81
C TYR A 224 5.42 -5.17 4.60
N GLY A 225 4.48 -4.29 4.28
CA GLY A 225 4.35 -2.96 4.91
C GLY A 225 5.36 -1.91 4.44
N THR A 226 6.19 -2.20 3.46
CA THR A 226 7.16 -1.25 2.87
C THR A 226 6.84 -0.95 1.42
N ARG A 227 7.34 0.19 0.92
CA ARG A 227 7.40 0.51 -0.51
C ARG A 227 8.83 0.32 -0.99
N ARG A 228 9.00 -0.52 -2.01
CA ARG A 228 10.30 -0.85 -2.60
C ARG A 228 10.40 -0.17 -3.96
N LEU A 229 11.35 0.74 -4.12
CA LEU A 229 11.57 1.43 -5.40
C LEU A 229 12.06 0.44 -6.45
N ILE A 230 11.40 0.40 -7.61
CA ILE A 230 11.91 -0.32 -8.78
C ILE A 230 12.78 0.67 -9.57
N THR A 231 14.09 0.43 -9.59
CA THR A 231 15.06 1.45 -10.03
C THR A 231 15.18 1.56 -11.55
N SER A 232 14.74 0.54 -12.31
CA SER A 232 14.83 0.53 -13.76
C SER A 232 13.65 -0.20 -14.43
N TRP A 233 13.39 0.17 -15.69
CA TRP A 233 12.38 -0.51 -16.50
C TRP A 233 12.72 -1.98 -16.76
N GLY A 234 14.01 -2.30 -16.86
CA GLY A 234 14.46 -3.68 -17.00
C GLY A 234 14.19 -4.53 -15.76
N ALA A 235 14.47 -3.99 -14.56
CA ALA A 235 14.11 -4.63 -13.30
C ALA A 235 12.59 -4.86 -13.21
N LEU A 236 11.77 -3.87 -13.59
CA LEU A 236 10.32 -4.00 -13.67
C LEU A 236 9.90 -5.16 -14.60
N LEU A 237 10.32 -5.14 -15.87
CA LEU A 237 9.90 -6.11 -16.88
C LEU A 237 10.43 -7.53 -16.64
N SER A 238 11.48 -7.68 -15.85
CA SER A 238 12.02 -8.99 -15.47
C SER A 238 11.12 -9.72 -14.45
N ARG A 239 10.25 -9.00 -13.73
CA ARG A 239 9.47 -9.53 -12.60
C ARG A 239 7.97 -9.27 -12.72
N PHE A 240 7.55 -8.18 -13.35
CA PHE A 240 6.20 -7.64 -13.24
C PHE A 240 5.60 -7.27 -14.61
N ASP A 241 4.26 -7.17 -14.65
CA ASP A 241 3.53 -6.64 -15.81
C ASP A 241 3.20 -5.16 -15.59
N PRO A 242 3.77 -4.23 -16.39
CA PRO A 242 3.49 -2.80 -16.25
C PRO A 242 2.02 -2.41 -16.40
N LYS A 243 1.18 -3.23 -17.05
CA LYS A 243 -0.27 -2.95 -17.15
C LYS A 243 -0.97 -2.96 -15.79
N LYS A 244 -0.36 -3.63 -14.81
CA LYS A 244 -0.85 -3.75 -13.43
C LYS A 244 -0.47 -2.59 -12.53
N ILE A 245 0.31 -1.62 -13.03
CA ILE A 245 0.63 -0.42 -12.27
C ILE A 245 -0.65 0.38 -11.99
N LEU A 246 -0.89 0.61 -10.71
CA LEU A 246 -1.95 1.42 -10.15
C LEU A 246 -1.44 2.85 -9.94
N THR A 247 -2.28 3.82 -10.24
CA THR A 247 -1.98 5.23 -9.94
C THR A 247 -2.66 5.59 -8.61
N ILE A 248 -1.88 6.06 -7.65
CA ILE A 248 -2.30 6.32 -6.26
C ILE A 248 -1.90 7.73 -5.82
N SER A 249 -2.43 8.19 -4.67
CA SER A 249 -2.00 9.46 -4.10
C SER A 249 -0.59 9.33 -3.50
N LYS A 250 0.16 10.43 -3.46
CA LYS A 250 1.47 10.46 -2.78
C LYS A 250 1.34 10.15 -1.29
N LEU A 251 0.24 10.53 -0.69
CA LEU A 251 -0.04 10.26 0.71
C LEU A 251 -0.27 8.77 0.99
N ASP A 252 -1.04 8.08 0.14
CA ASP A 252 -1.20 6.62 0.23
C ASP A 252 0.15 5.91 0.09
N LEU A 253 1.04 6.43 -0.77
CA LEU A 253 2.39 5.89 -0.93
C LEU A 253 3.25 6.15 0.32
N GLU A 254 3.17 7.33 0.94
CA GLU A 254 4.00 7.73 2.10
C GLU A 254 3.65 7.06 3.43
N LYS A 255 2.52 6.35 3.49
CA LYS A 255 2.20 5.45 4.60
C LYS A 255 3.22 4.32 4.79
N TYR A 256 3.80 3.85 3.69
CA TYR A 256 4.72 2.72 3.69
C TYR A 256 6.15 3.22 3.88
N GLU A 257 6.84 2.62 4.84
CA GLU A 257 8.27 2.88 5.02
C GLU A 257 9.05 2.51 3.77
N ILE A 258 10.16 3.21 3.53
CA ILE A 258 11.03 2.90 2.39
C ILE A 258 11.73 1.58 2.69
N GLY A 259 11.42 0.56 1.89
CA GLY A 259 12.08 -0.73 1.91
C GLY A 259 13.28 -0.79 0.95
N PRO A 260 14.02 -1.92 0.96
CA PRO A 260 15.13 -2.14 0.03
C PRO A 260 14.63 -2.09 -1.42
N SER A 261 15.32 -1.33 -2.26
CA SER A 261 14.95 -1.15 -3.67
C SER A 261 15.14 -2.45 -4.47
N ILE A 262 14.36 -2.58 -5.54
CA ILE A 262 14.47 -3.66 -6.53
C ILE A 262 15.35 -3.14 -7.66
N GLN A 263 16.63 -3.47 -7.57
CA GLN A 263 17.66 -2.88 -8.43
C GLN A 263 17.99 -3.73 -9.66
N PHE A 264 18.08 -5.04 -9.45
CA PHE A 264 18.61 -5.98 -10.43
C PHE A 264 17.50 -6.70 -11.20
N HIS A 265 17.83 -7.08 -12.43
CA HIS A 265 16.97 -7.95 -13.22
C HIS A 265 16.80 -9.29 -12.51
N ASN A 266 15.61 -9.87 -12.59
CA ASN A 266 15.44 -11.25 -12.19
C ASN A 266 16.37 -12.15 -13.01
N TYR A 267 17.01 -13.13 -12.37
CA TYR A 267 18.04 -14.00 -12.94
C TYR A 267 19.39 -13.34 -13.28
N SER A 268 19.68 -12.14 -12.74
CA SER A 268 21.05 -11.59 -12.78
C SER A 268 22.04 -12.47 -11.98
N LEU A 269 23.29 -12.51 -12.42
CA LEU A 269 24.41 -13.12 -11.72
C LEU A 269 25.16 -12.04 -10.95
N LEU A 270 25.12 -12.08 -9.63
CA LEU A 270 25.70 -11.04 -8.77
C LEU A 270 26.93 -11.58 -8.05
N GLN A 271 28.06 -10.87 -8.13
CA GLN A 271 29.27 -11.21 -7.38
C GLN A 271 29.47 -10.27 -6.21
N ASP A 272 29.53 -10.81 -4.99
CA ASP A 272 29.82 -10.04 -3.79
C ASP A 272 31.32 -9.69 -3.67
N PRO A 273 31.71 -8.77 -2.76
CA PRO A 273 33.12 -8.39 -2.57
C PRO A 273 34.04 -9.53 -2.12
N ASP A 274 33.50 -10.63 -1.57
CA ASP A 274 34.25 -11.84 -1.23
C ASP A 274 34.50 -12.75 -2.45
N GLY A 275 33.97 -12.38 -3.62
CA GLY A 275 34.10 -13.09 -4.88
C GLY A 275 33.08 -14.22 -5.09
N LYS A 276 32.11 -14.40 -4.18
CA LYS A 276 31.06 -15.40 -4.34
C LYS A 276 30.03 -14.92 -5.36
N VAL A 277 29.58 -15.84 -6.21
CA VAL A 277 28.61 -15.54 -7.27
C VAL A 277 27.25 -16.12 -6.91
N TYR A 278 26.20 -15.33 -7.03
CA TYR A 278 24.82 -15.70 -6.74
C TYR A 278 23.96 -15.55 -7.99
N LEU A 279 23.03 -16.49 -8.22
CA LEU A 279 21.91 -16.29 -9.11
C LEU A 279 20.77 -15.64 -8.32
N LEU A 280 20.30 -14.48 -8.79
CA LEU A 280 19.12 -13.82 -8.22
C LEU A 280 17.83 -14.43 -8.76
N VAL A 281 16.95 -14.93 -7.89
CA VAL A 281 15.61 -15.43 -8.25
C VAL A 281 14.58 -14.71 -7.39
N ASP A 282 13.86 -13.78 -8.00
CA ASP A 282 12.96 -12.82 -7.35
C ASP A 282 13.68 -12.10 -6.19
N ASP A 283 13.37 -12.43 -4.93
CA ASP A 283 14.01 -11.86 -3.74
C ASP A 283 15.04 -12.80 -3.08
N GLU A 284 15.42 -13.90 -3.75
CA GLU A 284 16.37 -14.88 -3.24
C GLU A 284 17.72 -14.85 -3.98
N LEU A 285 18.82 -14.81 -3.23
CA LEU A 285 20.18 -15.00 -3.72
C LEU A 285 20.58 -16.46 -3.53
N ARG A 286 20.87 -17.16 -4.64
CA ARG A 286 21.25 -18.57 -4.62
C ARG A 286 22.73 -18.70 -4.99
N HIS A 287 23.56 -19.05 -4.01
CA HIS A 287 25.01 -19.13 -4.18
C HIS A 287 25.41 -20.27 -5.14
N ILE A 288 26.24 -19.96 -6.13
CA ILE A 288 26.81 -20.94 -7.04
C ILE A 288 28.11 -21.46 -6.42
N THR A 289 28.11 -22.72 -5.98
CA THR A 289 29.15 -23.22 -5.06
C THR A 289 30.53 -23.43 -5.69
N SER A 290 30.63 -23.49 -7.02
CA SER A 290 31.92 -23.62 -7.69
C SER A 290 31.93 -23.11 -9.15
N PRO A 291 33.11 -22.79 -9.71
CA PRO A 291 33.25 -22.47 -11.14
C PRO A 291 32.84 -23.62 -12.07
N GLU A 292 32.91 -24.87 -11.60
CA GLU A 292 32.43 -26.02 -12.36
C GLU A 292 30.90 -25.98 -12.50
N VAL A 293 30.18 -25.72 -11.40
CA VAL A 293 28.72 -25.54 -11.43
C VAL A 293 28.33 -24.43 -12.40
N PHE A 294 29.01 -23.28 -12.31
CA PHE A 294 28.79 -22.14 -13.20
C PHE A 294 28.89 -22.52 -14.68
N ARG A 295 29.92 -23.29 -15.05
CA ARG A 295 30.16 -23.76 -16.43
C ARG A 295 29.15 -24.81 -16.87
N VAL A 296 28.80 -25.77 -16.00
CA VAL A 296 27.85 -26.85 -16.34
C VAL A 296 26.45 -26.30 -16.61
N ILE A 297 26.04 -25.27 -15.87
CA ILE A 297 24.75 -24.60 -16.12
C ILE A 297 24.77 -23.81 -17.44
N GLY A 298 25.97 -23.42 -17.89
CA GLY A 298 26.16 -22.68 -19.13
C GLY A 298 26.07 -21.16 -18.97
N PHE A 299 26.27 -20.65 -17.75
CA PHE A 299 26.37 -19.22 -17.52
C PHE A 299 27.65 -18.65 -18.13
N ASN A 300 27.57 -17.40 -18.60
CA ASN A 300 28.72 -16.71 -19.17
C ASN A 300 29.36 -15.79 -18.11
N PRO A 301 30.68 -15.87 -17.84
CA PRO A 301 31.33 -15.00 -16.85
C PRO A 301 31.16 -13.50 -17.13
N GLU A 302 30.96 -13.11 -18.39
CA GLU A 302 30.71 -11.71 -18.79
C GLU A 302 29.32 -11.20 -18.36
N GLU A 303 28.41 -12.08 -17.92
CA GLU A 303 27.09 -11.73 -17.38
C GLU A 303 27.14 -11.40 -15.88
N ILE A 304 28.29 -11.57 -15.22
CA ILE A 304 28.45 -11.31 -13.79
C ILE A 304 28.48 -9.80 -13.55
N GLU A 305 27.52 -9.32 -12.76
CA GLU A 305 27.48 -7.97 -12.22
C GLU A 305 28.19 -7.97 -10.85
N VAL A 306 29.28 -7.21 -10.70
CA VAL A 306 29.98 -7.04 -9.42
C VAL A 306 29.21 -6.01 -8.59
N VAL A 307 28.91 -6.36 -7.34
CA VAL A 307 28.07 -5.55 -6.43
C VAL A 307 28.70 -5.39 -5.05
N GLU A 308 28.26 -4.38 -4.32
CA GLU A 308 28.64 -4.17 -2.92
C GLU A 308 27.70 -4.92 -1.97
N PHE A 309 28.13 -5.19 -0.73
CA PHE A 309 27.26 -5.82 0.27
C PHE A 309 25.97 -5.02 0.54
N SER A 310 26.01 -3.70 0.42
CA SER A 310 24.84 -2.83 0.56
C SER A 310 23.81 -3.05 -0.55
N ASP A 311 24.24 -3.45 -1.75
CA ASP A 311 23.34 -3.70 -2.87
C ASP A 311 22.56 -5.01 -2.69
N LEU A 312 23.15 -5.93 -1.91
CA LEU A 312 22.53 -7.21 -1.54
C LEU A 312 21.60 -7.07 -0.32
N ALA A 313 21.56 -5.91 0.33
CA ALA A 313 20.71 -5.67 1.49
C ALA A 313 19.22 -5.77 1.11
N GLY A 314 18.51 -6.68 1.78
CA GLY A 314 17.08 -6.90 1.55
C GLY A 314 16.73 -8.14 0.71
N TYR A 315 17.71 -8.78 0.09
CA TYR A 315 17.52 -10.13 -0.47
C TYR A 315 17.71 -11.20 0.60
N LYS A 316 17.06 -12.34 0.42
CA LYS A 316 17.20 -13.52 1.29
C LYS A 316 18.17 -14.51 0.66
N TYR A 317 18.99 -15.18 1.46
CA TYR A 317 19.80 -16.28 0.94
C TYR A 317 18.93 -17.53 0.76
N GLY A 318 18.83 -17.99 -0.49
CA GLY A 318 18.13 -19.22 -0.86
C GLY A 318 19.06 -20.44 -0.79
N LYS A 319 18.59 -21.57 -1.30
CA LYS A 319 19.41 -22.79 -1.38
C LYS A 319 20.53 -22.63 -2.42
N ASP A 320 21.74 -23.04 -2.01
CA ASP A 320 22.91 -23.16 -2.87
C ASP A 320 22.63 -23.96 -4.14
N ILE A 321 23.29 -23.56 -5.22
CA ILE A 321 23.30 -24.24 -6.51
C ILE A 321 24.58 -25.07 -6.59
N THR A 322 24.41 -26.38 -6.68
CA THR A 322 25.47 -27.40 -6.76
C THR A 322 25.41 -28.16 -8.08
N VAL A 323 26.40 -29.02 -8.35
CA VAL A 323 26.42 -29.88 -9.55
C VAL A 323 25.25 -30.85 -9.60
N GLU A 324 24.64 -31.16 -8.45
CA GLU A 324 23.47 -32.05 -8.34
C GLU A 324 22.14 -31.28 -8.45
N THR A 325 22.18 -29.95 -8.50
CA THR A 325 20.96 -29.13 -8.52
C THR A 325 20.27 -29.25 -9.87
N ALA A 326 19.21 -30.06 -9.92
CA ALA A 326 18.34 -30.15 -11.07
C ALA A 326 17.57 -28.83 -11.27
N TYR A 327 17.60 -28.32 -12.51
CA TYR A 327 16.89 -27.11 -12.94
C TYR A 327 17.14 -25.91 -12.01
N PRO A 328 18.37 -25.37 -11.96
CA PRO A 328 18.73 -24.28 -11.04
C PRO A 328 17.96 -22.98 -11.31
N THR A 329 17.49 -22.77 -12.53
CA THR A 329 16.60 -21.65 -12.89
C THR A 329 15.12 -22.06 -12.93
N GLY A 330 14.80 -23.29 -12.56
CA GLY A 330 13.47 -23.91 -12.63
C GLY A 330 13.04 -24.33 -14.03
N ALA A 331 12.25 -25.39 -14.15
CA ALA A 331 11.67 -25.88 -15.41
C ALA A 331 10.19 -26.21 -15.30
N LEU A 332 9.45 -26.08 -16.41
CA LEU A 332 8.06 -26.51 -16.50
C LEU A 332 8.00 -27.88 -17.19
N LEU A 333 7.59 -28.90 -16.44
CA LEU A 333 7.46 -30.26 -16.93
C LEU A 333 5.98 -30.65 -16.98
N GLN A 334 5.57 -31.26 -18.10
CA GLN A 334 4.23 -31.81 -18.28
C GLN A 334 4.30 -33.34 -18.35
N ASP A 335 3.51 -34.01 -17.53
CA ASP A 335 3.30 -35.44 -17.61
C ASP A 335 2.62 -35.81 -18.93
N ASN A 336 3.28 -36.60 -19.77
CA ASN A 336 2.78 -37.00 -21.08
C ASN A 336 1.61 -38.03 -21.04
N LYS A 337 1.29 -38.60 -19.88
CA LYS A 337 0.14 -39.49 -19.68
C LYS A 337 -1.06 -38.76 -19.08
N THR A 338 -0.84 -37.98 -18.01
CA THR A 338 -1.94 -37.31 -17.28
C THR A 338 -2.20 -35.88 -17.76
N GLY A 339 -1.24 -35.25 -18.44
CA GLY A 339 -1.29 -33.84 -18.81
C GLY A 339 -0.99 -32.87 -17.66
N GLY A 340 -0.79 -33.37 -16.43
CA GLY A 340 -0.48 -32.57 -15.25
C GLY A 340 0.83 -31.80 -15.42
N VAL A 341 0.84 -30.55 -14.95
CA VAL A 341 1.98 -29.63 -15.10
C VAL A 341 2.63 -29.36 -13.76
N TYR A 342 3.97 -29.34 -13.74
CA TYR A 342 4.78 -29.14 -12.55
C TYR A 342 5.88 -28.10 -12.82
N PHE A 343 6.11 -27.22 -11.86
CA PHE A 343 7.35 -26.44 -11.80
C PHE A 343 8.38 -27.24 -11.00
N VAL A 344 9.52 -27.54 -11.60
CA VAL A 344 10.60 -28.31 -10.96
C VAL A 344 11.80 -27.41 -10.71
N GLU A 345 12.23 -27.33 -9.46
CA GLU A 345 13.40 -26.55 -9.04
C GLU A 345 14.03 -27.20 -7.80
N ALA A 346 15.36 -27.30 -7.78
CA ALA A 346 16.13 -27.73 -6.62
C ALA A 346 15.64 -29.08 -6.01
N GLY A 347 15.30 -30.04 -6.89
CA GLY A 347 14.88 -31.39 -6.50
C GLY A 347 13.41 -31.53 -6.09
N LEU A 348 12.63 -30.43 -6.10
CA LEU A 348 11.19 -30.44 -5.80
C LEU A 348 10.38 -30.27 -7.08
N LYS A 349 9.26 -31.00 -7.18
CA LYS A 349 8.19 -30.74 -8.18
C LYS A 349 6.99 -30.11 -7.48
N HIS A 350 6.62 -28.92 -7.92
CA HIS A 350 5.49 -28.15 -7.43
C HIS A 350 4.34 -28.27 -8.43
N PRO A 351 3.20 -28.88 -8.08
CA PRO A 351 2.09 -29.02 -9.00
C PRO A 351 1.49 -27.65 -9.36
N ILE A 352 1.08 -27.49 -10.61
CA ILE A 352 0.38 -26.29 -11.10
C ILE A 352 -1.04 -26.69 -11.47
N TYR A 353 -2.02 -26.24 -10.68
CA TYR A 353 -3.42 -26.65 -10.84
C TYR A 353 -4.21 -25.88 -11.90
N ALA A 354 -3.62 -24.84 -12.49
CA ALA A 354 -4.25 -24.12 -13.59
C ALA A 354 -3.24 -23.46 -14.51
N ARG A 355 -3.59 -23.37 -15.79
CA ARG A 355 -2.77 -22.76 -16.83
C ARG A 355 -2.48 -21.30 -16.54
N GLU A 356 -3.44 -20.58 -15.95
CA GLU A 356 -3.29 -19.15 -15.68
C GLU A 356 -2.23 -18.88 -14.59
N ILE A 357 -2.03 -19.80 -13.64
CA ILE A 357 -0.92 -19.72 -12.67
C ILE A 357 0.41 -19.82 -13.41
N MET A 358 0.53 -20.77 -14.35
CA MET A 358 1.73 -20.95 -15.16
C MET A 358 2.02 -19.69 -16.00
N GLU A 359 1.00 -19.12 -16.63
CA GLU A 359 1.13 -17.91 -17.45
C GLU A 359 1.48 -16.66 -16.62
N SER A 360 0.91 -16.53 -15.41
CA SER A 360 1.24 -15.44 -14.46
C SER A 360 2.67 -15.57 -13.92
N ARG A 361 3.09 -16.78 -13.53
CA ARG A 361 4.37 -17.02 -12.86
C ARG A 361 5.55 -17.18 -13.81
N PHE A 362 5.31 -17.79 -14.97
CA PHE A 362 6.35 -18.29 -15.86
C PHE A 362 6.06 -17.99 -17.35
N PRO A 363 5.68 -16.75 -17.73
CA PRO A 363 5.20 -16.44 -19.08
C PRO A 363 6.20 -16.74 -20.20
N LYS A 364 7.50 -16.87 -19.88
CA LYS A 364 8.58 -17.12 -20.84
C LYS A 364 9.20 -18.52 -20.73
N LYS A 365 8.73 -19.38 -19.81
CA LYS A 365 9.28 -20.73 -19.67
C LYS A 365 8.62 -21.68 -20.66
N VAL A 366 9.45 -22.55 -21.24
CA VAL A 366 8.99 -23.60 -22.16
C VAL A 366 8.41 -24.75 -21.34
N LEU A 367 7.24 -25.23 -21.77
CA LEU A 367 6.61 -26.43 -21.22
C LEU A 367 7.18 -27.67 -21.93
N THR A 368 7.85 -28.54 -21.19
CA THR A 368 8.48 -29.76 -21.73
C THR A 368 7.70 -30.99 -21.32
N GLN A 369 7.28 -31.80 -22.28
CA GLN A 369 6.63 -33.08 -22.01
C GLN A 369 7.65 -34.14 -21.60
N VAL A 370 7.36 -34.85 -20.51
CA VAL A 370 8.22 -35.90 -19.95
C VAL A 370 7.39 -37.11 -19.55
N ALA A 371 8.05 -38.26 -19.43
CA ALA A 371 7.43 -39.47 -18.91
C ALA A 371 7.24 -39.35 -17.38
N PRO A 372 6.23 -40.00 -16.77
CA PRO A 372 6.00 -39.94 -15.32
C PRO A 372 7.21 -40.33 -14.49
N GLU A 373 8.01 -41.27 -14.99
CA GLU A 373 9.19 -41.81 -14.30
C GLU A 373 10.31 -40.76 -14.14
N ILE A 374 10.30 -39.69 -14.95
CA ILE A 374 11.17 -38.51 -14.76
C ILE A 374 10.64 -37.66 -13.60
N LEU A 375 9.33 -37.43 -13.54
CA LEU A 375 8.71 -36.65 -12.48
C LEU A 375 8.83 -37.34 -11.12
N ASP A 376 8.82 -38.66 -11.07
CA ASP A 376 8.90 -39.45 -9.83
C ASP A 376 10.26 -39.36 -9.13
N GLN A 377 11.28 -38.83 -9.81
CA GLN A 377 12.60 -38.54 -9.22
C GLN A 377 12.58 -37.33 -8.28
N TYR A 378 11.56 -36.48 -8.38
CA TYR A 378 11.45 -35.25 -7.60
C TYR A 378 10.44 -35.40 -6.47
N GLN A 379 10.81 -34.91 -5.29
CA GLN A 379 9.88 -34.86 -4.16
C GLN A 379 8.77 -33.84 -4.47
N THR A 380 7.53 -34.18 -4.15
CA THR A 380 6.40 -33.28 -4.38
C THR A 380 6.37 -32.20 -3.30
N GLY A 381 6.42 -30.94 -3.72
CA GLY A 381 6.26 -29.77 -2.86
C GLY A 381 4.86 -29.18 -2.93
N ASP A 382 4.66 -28.05 -2.26
CA ASP A 382 3.39 -27.31 -2.29
C ASP A 382 3.03 -26.83 -3.70
N PRO A 383 1.73 -26.70 -4.03
CA PRO A 383 1.32 -26.18 -5.33
C PRO A 383 1.82 -24.76 -5.58
N VAL A 384 2.16 -24.47 -6.83
CA VAL A 384 2.47 -23.10 -7.24
C VAL A 384 1.23 -22.23 -7.09
N LYS A 385 1.41 -21.07 -6.47
CA LYS A 385 0.37 -20.07 -6.23
C LYS A 385 0.45 -18.92 -7.24
N PHE A 386 -0.65 -18.17 -7.42
CA PHE A 386 -0.60 -16.86 -8.08
C PHE A 386 0.32 -15.91 -7.31
N ARG A 387 0.83 -14.89 -8.01
CA ARG A 387 1.63 -13.83 -7.38
C ARG A 387 0.73 -12.95 -6.53
N ASP A 388 1.32 -12.37 -5.49
CA ASP A 388 0.69 -11.25 -4.81
C ASP A 388 0.48 -10.09 -5.80
N GLY A 389 -0.63 -9.37 -5.64
CA GLY A 389 -1.12 -8.34 -6.56
C GLY A 389 -2.01 -8.84 -7.69
N GLU A 390 -2.16 -10.16 -7.89
CA GLU A 390 -3.04 -10.72 -8.92
C GLU A 390 -4.53 -10.57 -8.54
N LEU A 391 -5.35 -10.17 -9.51
CA LEU A 391 -6.81 -10.21 -9.39
C LEU A 391 -7.30 -11.52 -9.98
N ILE A 392 -7.99 -12.34 -9.20
CA ILE A 392 -8.44 -13.67 -9.61
C ILE A 392 -9.94 -13.86 -9.37
N GLN A 393 -10.57 -14.63 -10.25
CA GLN A 393 -11.98 -14.96 -10.18
C GLN A 393 -12.19 -16.41 -10.62
N ALA A 394 -13.09 -17.14 -9.96
CA ALA A 394 -13.47 -18.47 -10.43
C ALA A 394 -14.39 -18.37 -11.66
N GLN A 395 -14.21 -19.27 -12.63
CA GLN A 395 -15.08 -19.34 -13.79
C GLN A 395 -16.56 -19.47 -13.40
N GLY A 396 -17.38 -18.51 -13.82
CA GLY A 396 -18.82 -18.46 -13.52
C GLY A 396 -19.18 -17.91 -12.14
N ASP A 397 -18.21 -17.47 -11.33
CA ASP A 397 -18.43 -16.75 -10.08
C ASP A 397 -18.40 -15.23 -10.32
N SER A 398 -19.14 -14.46 -9.52
CA SER A 398 -19.10 -12.99 -9.55
C SER A 398 -18.07 -12.40 -8.58
N LYS A 399 -17.51 -13.20 -7.65
CA LYS A 399 -16.54 -12.72 -6.67
C LYS A 399 -15.15 -12.57 -7.27
N VAL A 400 -14.60 -11.36 -7.15
CA VAL A 400 -13.22 -11.05 -7.52
C VAL A 400 -12.37 -10.96 -6.26
N TYR A 401 -11.22 -11.61 -6.28
CA TYR A 401 -10.26 -11.60 -5.18
C TYR A 401 -8.96 -10.95 -5.60
N VAL A 402 -8.32 -10.20 -4.71
CA VAL A 402 -6.90 -9.86 -4.83
C VAL A 402 -6.07 -10.86 -4.05
N VAL A 403 -4.97 -11.31 -4.62
CA VAL A 403 -3.98 -12.15 -3.94
C VAL A 403 -3.01 -11.26 -3.18
N ALA A 404 -2.85 -11.46 -1.88
CA ALA A 404 -1.98 -10.64 -1.03
C ALA A 404 -1.46 -11.43 0.17
N GLY A 405 -0.13 -11.44 0.36
CA GLY A 405 0.52 -12.25 1.40
C GLY A 405 0.24 -13.75 1.24
N GLY A 406 -0.02 -14.21 0.01
CA GLY A 406 -0.44 -15.58 -0.30
C GLY A 406 -1.91 -15.91 -0.01
N TYR A 407 -2.71 -14.99 0.53
CA TYR A 407 -4.15 -15.14 0.75
C TYR A 407 -4.96 -14.60 -0.43
N ARG A 408 -6.16 -15.13 -0.66
CA ARG A 408 -7.15 -14.48 -1.52
C ARG A 408 -8.06 -13.61 -0.66
N ARG A 409 -8.19 -12.33 -0.99
CA ARG A 409 -8.98 -11.35 -0.25
C ARG A 409 -10.10 -10.83 -1.12
N TRP A 410 -11.34 -10.92 -0.66
CA TRP A 410 -12.50 -10.58 -1.50
C TRP A 410 -12.61 -9.07 -1.68
N VAL A 411 -12.66 -8.61 -2.93
CA VAL A 411 -13.05 -7.24 -3.26
C VAL A 411 -14.58 -7.20 -3.34
N LYS A 412 -15.20 -6.73 -2.25
CA LYS A 412 -16.65 -6.93 -2.02
C LYS A 412 -17.56 -6.14 -2.95
N THR A 413 -17.15 -4.94 -3.32
CA THR A 413 -18.00 -3.99 -4.04
C THR A 413 -17.27 -3.41 -5.23
N GLU A 414 -18.02 -2.96 -6.24
CA GLU A 414 -17.45 -2.19 -7.35
C GLU A 414 -16.83 -0.88 -6.87
N ALA A 415 -17.38 -0.30 -5.80
CA ALA A 415 -16.82 0.88 -5.14
C ALA A 415 -15.43 0.59 -4.58
N ALA A 416 -15.23 -0.54 -3.89
CA ALA A 416 -13.91 -0.98 -3.43
C ALA A 416 -12.96 -1.20 -4.62
N PHE A 417 -13.43 -1.90 -5.66
CA PHE A 417 -12.63 -2.15 -6.87
C PHE A 417 -12.13 -0.83 -7.52
N ALA A 418 -13.02 0.16 -7.67
CA ALA A 418 -12.69 1.47 -8.19
C ALA A 418 -11.80 2.28 -7.24
N LYS A 419 -12.04 2.21 -5.93
CA LYS A 419 -11.25 2.89 -4.88
C LYS A 419 -9.77 2.50 -4.94
N PHE A 420 -9.47 1.22 -5.14
CA PHE A 420 -8.11 0.70 -5.29
C PHE A 420 -7.53 0.87 -6.71
N SER A 421 -8.23 1.58 -7.61
CA SER A 421 -7.83 1.77 -9.01
C SER A 421 -7.60 0.46 -9.77
N TYR A 422 -8.24 -0.63 -9.35
CA TYR A 422 -8.15 -1.92 -10.03
C TYR A 422 -8.78 -1.84 -11.42
N LYS A 423 -8.30 -2.68 -12.33
CA LYS A 423 -8.73 -2.71 -13.72
C LYS A 423 -9.39 -4.04 -14.02
N TRP A 424 -10.59 -4.03 -14.57
CA TRP A 424 -11.34 -5.23 -14.92
C TRP A 424 -10.57 -6.12 -15.90
N ASP A 425 -9.82 -5.52 -16.84
CA ASP A 425 -8.96 -6.23 -17.80
C ASP A 425 -7.79 -7.00 -17.15
N ASN A 426 -7.48 -6.73 -15.88
CA ASN A 426 -6.43 -7.42 -15.14
C ASN A 426 -6.96 -8.64 -14.35
N ILE A 427 -8.25 -8.94 -14.42
CA ILE A 427 -8.84 -10.10 -13.72
C ILE A 427 -8.49 -11.38 -14.47
N ILE A 428 -7.86 -12.31 -13.76
CA ILE A 428 -7.56 -13.65 -14.22
C ILE A 428 -8.73 -14.57 -13.85
N THR A 429 -9.48 -15.01 -14.85
CA THR A 429 -10.49 -16.06 -14.66
C THR A 429 -9.80 -17.42 -14.62
N THR A 430 -10.04 -18.22 -13.59
CA THR A 430 -9.38 -19.52 -13.40
C THR A 430 -10.30 -20.54 -12.71
N SER A 431 -9.78 -21.73 -12.42
CA SER A 431 -10.54 -22.82 -11.79
C SER A 431 -10.74 -22.61 -10.28
N ALA A 432 -11.79 -23.20 -9.72
CA ALA A 432 -12.02 -23.17 -8.27
C ALA A 432 -10.85 -23.79 -7.48
N GLN A 433 -10.23 -24.85 -8.01
CA GLN A 433 -9.06 -25.49 -7.40
C GLN A 433 -7.87 -24.54 -7.32
N ALA A 434 -7.62 -23.76 -8.38
CA ALA A 434 -6.57 -22.74 -8.40
C ALA A 434 -6.85 -21.57 -7.46
N LEU A 435 -8.12 -21.25 -7.18
CA LEU A 435 -8.45 -20.31 -6.11
C LEU A 435 -8.15 -20.89 -4.73
N THR A 436 -8.38 -22.18 -4.49
CA THR A 436 -8.24 -22.79 -3.14
C THR A 436 -6.81 -22.99 -2.66
N VAL A 437 -5.80 -22.89 -3.54
CA VAL A 437 -4.39 -22.88 -3.10
C VAL A 437 -4.06 -21.63 -2.29
N HIS A 438 -4.90 -20.60 -2.38
CA HIS A 438 -4.88 -19.40 -1.56
C HIS A 438 -5.96 -19.50 -0.47
N PRO A 439 -5.58 -19.56 0.82
CA PRO A 439 -6.52 -19.43 1.91
C PRO A 439 -7.28 -18.10 1.85
N LEU A 440 -8.52 -18.06 2.34
CA LEU A 440 -9.29 -16.83 2.43
C LEU A 440 -8.67 -15.91 3.51
N GLY A 441 -8.38 -14.66 3.14
CA GLY A 441 -7.95 -13.61 4.07
C GLY A 441 -9.06 -12.61 4.36
N GLU A 442 -8.73 -11.54 5.08
CA GLU A 442 -9.64 -10.41 5.31
C GLU A 442 -10.04 -9.74 4.00
N ASP A 443 -11.29 -9.30 3.93
CA ASP A 443 -11.84 -8.64 2.74
C ASP A 443 -11.22 -7.26 2.51
N VAL A 444 -11.33 -6.78 1.28
CA VAL A 444 -10.89 -5.44 0.86
C VAL A 444 -12.12 -4.58 0.58
N GLU A 445 -12.24 -3.46 1.29
CA GLU A 445 -13.38 -2.51 1.22
C GLU A 445 -12.96 -1.05 0.94
#